data_AF-A0A3P9M2U7-F1
#
_entry.id   AF-A0A3P9M2U7-F1
#
_cell.length_a   1.000
_cell.length_b   1.000
_cell.length_c   1.000
_cell.angle_alpha   90.00
_cell.angle_beta   90.00
_cell.angle_gamma   90.00
#
_symmetry.space_group_name_H-M   'P 1'
#
loop_
_entity.id
_entity.type
_entity.pdbx_description
1 polymer ?
#
loop_
_entity_poly.entity_id
_entity_poly.type
_entity_poly.pdbx_seq_one_letter_code
_entity_poly.pdbx_strand_id
1 'polypeptide(L)'
;MSIRISGMSVLPPVRRDRIIAHLPQPFRQEAAVHITGDFNNKVKTACQEQRTGTVGFKISKVIVVGDLAVGKTCLINRFCKDAFDKNYKATIGVDFEMERFEVLGVPFSLQLWDTAGQERFKCIASTYYRGAQVVVIVFDLNDIASLDHSRQWLEDALKENDPTSVQLFLVGTKKDLSSPAQYSLIEQDALRLAKEIHAEYWAVSSLTGENVREFFFRLASLAFETNVLAELEKSGSRQIGDVVRINSTSSNLYASSKKKQPNCCQ
;
A
#
# COMPACT_ATOMS: atom_id res chain seq x y z
N MET A 1 40.13 0.56 23.62
CA MET A 1 38.72 0.23 23.89
C MET A 1 37.88 1.06 22.94
N SER A 2 37.48 0.49 21.79
CA SER A 2 36.74 1.22 20.75
C SER A 2 35.26 0.87 20.88
N ILE A 3 34.43 1.85 21.27
CA ILE A 3 32.99 1.69 21.38
C ILE A 3 32.43 1.74 19.96
N ARG A 4 31.96 0.59 19.46
CA ARG A 4 31.13 0.52 18.25
C ARG A 4 29.78 1.17 18.56
N ILE A 5 29.56 2.38 18.04
CA ILE A 5 28.23 2.96 17.95
C ILE A 5 27.53 2.26 16.77
N SER A 6 26.62 1.34 17.09
CA SER A 6 25.68 0.78 16.12
C SER A 6 24.81 1.92 15.60
N GLY A 7 24.88 2.19 14.30
CA GLY A 7 24.04 3.17 13.64
C GLY A 7 22.59 2.72 13.65
N MET A 8 21.87 3.05 14.72
CA MET A 8 20.41 3.01 14.73
C MET A 8 19.93 4.14 13.83
N SER A 9 19.25 3.80 12.73
CA SER A 9 18.61 4.77 11.85
C SER A 9 17.64 5.62 12.66
N VAL A 10 18.01 6.86 12.95
CA VAL A 10 17.22 7.80 13.75
C VAL A 10 16.09 8.37 12.88
N LEU A 11 15.12 7.53 12.56
CA LEU A 11 13.83 8.02 12.08
C LEU A 11 13.07 8.57 13.29
N PRO A 12 12.44 9.76 13.20
CA PRO A 12 11.65 10.28 14.30
C PRO A 12 10.56 9.28 14.71
N PRO A 13 10.24 9.24 16.02
CA PRO A 13 9.31 8.27 16.58
C PRO A 13 7.92 8.38 15.92
N VAL A 14 7.26 7.24 15.77
CA VAL A 14 5.87 7.18 15.26
C VAL A 14 4.97 7.99 16.19
N ARG A 15 4.05 8.76 15.62
CA ARG A 15 3.08 9.53 16.41
C ARG A 15 2.18 8.56 17.18
N ARG A 16 1.87 8.88 18.44
CA ARG A 16 1.03 8.01 19.30
C ARG A 16 -0.35 7.73 18.69
N ASP A 17 -0.86 8.67 17.91
CA ASP A 17 -2.13 8.55 17.19
C ASP A 17 -2.00 7.78 15.86
N ARG A 18 -0.91 7.01 15.65
CA ARG A 18 -0.65 6.12 14.50
C ARG A 18 -0.27 4.70 14.91
N ILE A 19 -0.61 4.31 16.14
CA ILE A 19 -0.41 2.96 16.66
C ILE A 19 -1.67 2.13 16.40
N ILE A 20 -1.48 0.94 15.83
CA ILE A 20 -2.52 -0.02 15.47
C ILE A 20 -2.23 -1.34 16.18
N ALA A 21 -2.96 -1.59 17.27
CA ALA A 21 -2.86 -2.84 18.04
C ALA A 21 -3.88 -3.90 17.62
N HIS A 22 -4.98 -3.48 17.00
CA HIS A 22 -6.08 -4.34 16.56
C HIS A 22 -6.48 -3.98 15.13
N LEU A 23 -6.94 -4.97 14.37
CA LEU A 23 -7.39 -4.77 13.00
C LEU A 23 -8.66 -3.89 12.99
N PRO A 24 -8.64 -2.71 12.36
CA PRO A 24 -9.83 -1.87 12.24
C PRO A 24 -10.95 -2.58 11.49
N GLN A 25 -12.18 -2.32 11.90
CA GLN A 25 -13.37 -2.88 11.26
C GLN A 25 -13.56 -2.29 9.84
N PRO A 26 -14.09 -3.07 8.89
CA PRO A 26 -14.47 -2.53 7.59
C PRO A 26 -15.65 -1.57 7.72
N PHE A 27 -15.80 -0.66 6.77
CA PHE A 27 -16.92 0.28 6.73
C PHE A 27 -18.29 -0.43 6.59
N ARG A 28 -18.37 -1.43 5.71
CA ARG A 28 -19.52 -2.32 5.54
C ARG A 28 -19.03 -3.77 5.46
N GLN A 29 -19.65 -4.66 6.22
CA GLN A 29 -19.29 -6.09 6.19
C GLN A 29 -19.51 -6.71 4.80
N GLU A 30 -20.58 -6.32 4.10
CA GLU A 30 -20.90 -6.81 2.76
C GLU A 30 -19.93 -6.37 1.67
N ALA A 31 -19.09 -5.38 1.97
CA ALA A 31 -18.08 -4.84 1.07
C ALA A 31 -16.66 -5.11 1.56
N ALA A 32 -16.48 -5.88 2.63
CA ALA A 32 -15.17 -6.23 3.14
C ALA A 32 -14.63 -7.42 2.35
N VAL A 33 -13.47 -7.23 1.71
CA VAL A 33 -12.74 -8.36 1.11
C VAL A 33 -12.13 -9.23 2.22
N HIS A 34 -11.77 -8.62 3.35
CA HIS A 34 -11.27 -9.29 4.55
C HIS A 34 -12.30 -9.22 5.69
N ILE A 35 -13.04 -10.31 5.88
CA ILE A 35 -14.13 -10.42 6.87
C ILE A 35 -13.62 -10.77 8.28
N THR A 36 -12.35 -11.20 8.41
CA THR A 36 -11.76 -11.54 9.70
C THR A 36 -11.63 -10.28 10.56
N GLY A 37 -12.18 -10.33 11.78
CA GLY A 37 -12.15 -9.21 12.73
C GLY A 37 -10.83 -9.02 13.48
N ASP A 38 -9.79 -9.78 13.11
CA ASP A 38 -8.46 -9.72 13.73
C ASP A 38 -7.38 -10.07 12.70
N PHE A 39 -6.14 -9.70 12.99
CA PHE A 39 -4.97 -10.07 12.20
C PHE A 39 -4.79 -11.59 12.15
N ASN A 40 -4.24 -12.08 11.05
CA ASN A 40 -3.87 -13.47 10.84
C ASN A 40 -2.95 -13.96 11.95
N ASN A 41 -3.22 -15.15 12.49
CA ASN A 41 -2.44 -15.73 13.58
C ASN A 41 -0.94 -15.85 13.24
N LYS A 42 -0.59 -16.17 11.99
CA LYS A 42 0.81 -16.24 11.55
C LYS A 42 1.49 -14.87 11.64
N VAL A 43 0.78 -13.80 11.30
CA VAL A 43 1.29 -12.42 11.38
C VAL A 43 1.48 -12.02 12.84
N LYS A 44 0.51 -12.28 13.71
CA LYS A 44 0.62 -12.01 15.15
C LYS A 44 1.81 -12.73 15.77
N THR A 45 1.95 -14.03 15.51
CA THR A 45 3.08 -14.83 16.00
C THR A 45 4.42 -14.29 15.46
N ALA A 46 4.51 -13.98 14.16
CA ALA A 46 5.73 -13.44 13.57
C ALA A 46 6.15 -12.09 14.18
N CYS A 47 5.18 -11.21 14.49
CA CYS A 47 5.44 -9.93 15.13
C CYS A 47 5.89 -10.10 16.60
N GLN A 48 5.26 -11.02 17.34
CA GLN A 48 5.60 -11.30 18.74
C GLN A 48 6.98 -11.95 18.90
N GLU A 49 7.32 -12.90 18.05
CA GLU A 49 8.57 -13.66 18.14
C GLU A 49 9.78 -12.90 17.57
N GLN A 50 9.61 -11.66 17.08
CA GLN A 50 10.62 -10.90 16.32
C GLN A 50 11.22 -11.70 15.14
N ARG A 51 10.49 -12.73 14.65
CA ARG A 51 10.88 -13.59 13.53
C ARG A 51 10.65 -12.93 12.17
N THR A 52 10.19 -11.69 12.15
CA THR A 52 10.38 -10.76 11.03
C THR A 52 11.87 -10.44 10.93
N GLY A 53 12.66 -11.39 10.45
CA GLY A 53 14.13 -11.39 10.55
C GLY A 53 14.72 -10.04 10.18
N THR A 54 15.37 -9.37 11.14
CA THR A 54 15.73 -7.95 11.05
C THR A 54 14.47 -7.12 10.78
N VAL A 55 13.92 -6.46 11.81
CA VAL A 55 12.74 -5.59 11.64
C VAL A 55 13.14 -4.36 10.83
N GLY A 56 13.30 -4.56 9.52
CA GLY A 56 13.44 -3.55 8.53
C GLY A 56 12.13 -2.80 8.49
N PHE A 57 12.24 -1.48 8.49
CA PHE A 57 11.15 -0.57 8.22
C PHE A 57 10.35 -1.06 7.00
N LYS A 58 9.12 -1.55 7.24
CA LYS A 58 8.24 -2.05 6.17
C LYS A 58 7.55 -0.88 5.50
N ILE A 59 7.49 -0.90 4.18
CA ILE A 59 6.86 0.17 3.41
C ILE A 59 5.87 -0.45 2.42
N SER A 60 4.69 0.17 2.32
CA SER A 60 3.75 -0.10 1.23
C SER A 60 3.53 1.12 0.35
N LYS A 61 3.61 0.91 -0.96
CA LYS A 61 3.24 1.90 -1.95
C LYS A 61 1.74 1.88 -2.23
N VAL A 62 1.12 3.04 -2.07
CA VAL A 62 -0.30 3.30 -2.30
C VAL A 62 -0.43 4.35 -3.40
N ILE A 63 -1.14 4.02 -4.47
CA ILE A 63 -1.50 5.03 -5.49
C ILE A 63 -2.98 5.42 -5.32
N VAL A 64 -3.26 6.70 -5.44
CA VAL A 64 -4.63 7.24 -5.36
C VAL A 64 -5.01 7.78 -6.72
N VAL A 65 -6.00 7.15 -7.35
CA VAL A 65 -6.45 7.42 -8.73
C VAL A 65 -7.94 7.77 -8.75
N GLY A 66 -8.41 8.39 -9.84
CA GLY A 66 -9.78 8.87 -9.97
C GLY A 66 -9.86 10.21 -10.69
N ASP A 67 -11.07 10.65 -11.00
CA ASP A 67 -11.32 11.85 -11.81
C ASP A 67 -10.78 13.15 -11.20
N LEU A 68 -10.75 14.19 -12.02
CA LEU A 68 -10.44 15.54 -11.57
C LEU A 68 -11.45 16.00 -10.50
N ALA A 69 -10.97 16.73 -9.48
CA ALA A 69 -11.82 17.35 -8.45
C ALA A 69 -12.71 16.40 -7.60
N VAL A 70 -12.56 15.07 -7.71
CA VAL A 70 -13.27 14.12 -6.82
C VAL A 70 -12.83 14.28 -5.36
N GLY A 71 -11.56 14.60 -5.09
CA GLY A 71 -11.09 14.89 -3.73
C GLY A 71 -9.87 14.09 -3.25
N LYS A 72 -9.10 13.47 -4.15
CA LYS A 72 -7.89 12.68 -3.85
C LYS A 72 -6.89 13.42 -2.96
N THR A 73 -6.47 14.62 -3.38
CA THR A 73 -5.54 15.48 -2.64
C THR A 73 -6.11 15.88 -1.28
N CYS A 74 -7.40 16.23 -1.21
CA CYS A 74 -8.06 16.59 0.05
C CYS A 74 -8.13 15.40 1.01
N LEU A 75 -8.35 14.18 0.51
CA LEU A 75 -8.37 12.96 1.30
C LEU A 75 -6.99 12.69 1.93
N ILE A 76 -5.92 12.76 1.14
CA ILE A 76 -4.54 12.58 1.64
C ILE A 76 -4.17 13.68 2.64
N ASN A 77 -4.43 14.95 2.30
CA ASN A 77 -4.12 16.07 3.20
C ASN A 77 -4.91 16.03 4.50
N ARG A 78 -6.20 15.64 4.46
CA ARG A 78 -6.99 15.45 5.68
C ARG A 78 -6.36 14.39 6.57
N PHE A 79 -5.86 13.30 6.01
CA PHE A 79 -5.25 12.25 6.81
C PHE A 79 -3.86 12.62 7.36
N CYS A 80 -2.94 13.08 6.50
CA CYS A 80 -1.53 13.30 6.88
C CYS A 80 -1.34 14.60 7.67
N LYS A 81 -2.08 15.66 7.32
CA LYS A 81 -1.87 17.03 7.81
C LYS A 81 -3.02 17.55 8.68
N ASP A 82 -4.10 16.77 8.81
CA ASP A 82 -5.36 17.22 9.41
C ASP A 82 -5.85 18.57 8.82
N ALA A 83 -5.65 18.73 7.50
CA ALA A 83 -5.90 19.98 6.80
C ALA A 83 -6.89 19.78 5.64
N PHE A 84 -7.72 20.79 5.42
CA PHE A 84 -8.64 20.86 4.28
C PHE A 84 -8.61 22.27 3.68
N ASP A 85 -8.24 22.39 2.41
CA ASP A 85 -8.30 23.63 1.66
C ASP A 85 -9.51 23.62 0.73
N LYS A 86 -10.36 24.65 0.84
CA LYS A 86 -11.53 24.84 -0.03
C LYS A 86 -11.14 25.34 -1.42
N ASN A 87 -9.97 25.99 -1.53
CA ASN A 87 -9.50 26.52 -2.80
C ASN A 87 -8.95 25.38 -3.64
N TYR A 88 -9.76 24.96 -4.61
CA TYR A 88 -9.35 23.91 -5.53
C TYR A 88 -8.10 24.33 -6.31
N LYS A 89 -7.06 23.49 -6.23
CA LYS A 89 -5.86 23.55 -7.05
C LYS A 89 -5.68 22.18 -7.70
N ALA A 90 -5.65 22.14 -9.02
CA ALA A 90 -5.43 20.90 -9.74
C ALA A 90 -4.01 20.38 -9.46
N THR A 91 -3.88 19.11 -9.08
CA THR A 91 -2.58 18.44 -8.98
C THR A 91 -1.96 18.37 -10.37
N ILE A 92 -0.75 18.91 -10.50
CA ILE A 92 0.04 18.84 -11.73
C ILE A 92 1.03 17.68 -11.55
N GLY A 93 0.87 16.62 -12.34
CA GLY A 93 1.71 15.42 -12.22
C GLY A 93 1.31 14.57 -11.01
N VAL A 94 2.24 14.39 -10.07
CA VAL A 94 2.08 13.50 -8.90
C VAL A 94 2.70 14.15 -7.66
N ASP A 95 2.00 14.11 -6.54
CA ASP A 95 2.50 14.51 -5.22
C ASP A 95 2.73 13.28 -4.34
N PHE A 96 3.63 13.40 -3.36
CA PHE A 96 4.09 12.29 -2.53
C PHE A 96 4.02 12.65 -1.04
N GLU A 97 3.35 11.82 -0.27
CA GLU A 97 3.31 11.90 1.19
C GLU A 97 3.74 10.56 1.81
N MET A 98 4.51 10.61 2.89
CA MET A 98 4.90 9.42 3.65
C MET A 98 4.29 9.47 5.05
N GLU A 99 3.40 8.52 5.34
CA GLU A 99 2.81 8.38 6.67
C GLU A 99 3.39 7.16 7.41
N ARG A 100 3.80 7.35 8.66
CA ARG A 100 4.37 6.29 9.50
C ARG A 100 3.36 5.77 10.51
N PHE A 101 3.37 4.45 10.68
CA PHE A 101 2.53 3.70 11.60
C PHE A 101 3.38 2.76 12.45
N GLU A 102 2.79 2.30 13.55
CA GLU A 102 3.27 1.15 14.29
C GLU A 102 2.12 0.13 14.31
N VAL A 103 2.30 -1.01 13.65
CA VAL A 103 1.27 -2.05 13.55
C VAL A 103 1.77 -3.27 14.32
N LEU A 104 1.05 -3.70 15.35
CA LEU A 104 1.45 -4.80 16.23
C LEU A 104 2.88 -4.62 16.81
N GLY A 105 3.25 -3.37 17.14
CA GLY A 105 4.59 -3.04 17.66
C GLY A 105 5.69 -2.97 16.59
N VAL A 106 5.36 -3.15 15.32
CA VAL A 106 6.31 -3.13 14.20
C VAL A 106 6.19 -1.80 13.42
N PRO A 107 7.31 -1.09 13.18
CA PRO A 107 7.30 0.10 12.33
C PRO A 107 6.88 -0.22 10.89
N PHE A 108 5.89 0.53 10.40
CA PHE A 108 5.35 0.41 9.05
C PHE A 108 5.14 1.79 8.44
N SER A 109 5.19 1.92 7.13
CA SER A 109 4.94 3.19 6.46
C SER A 109 4.18 3.04 5.16
N LEU A 110 3.30 4.00 4.91
CA LEU A 110 2.61 4.16 3.65
C LEU A 110 3.31 5.25 2.84
N GLN A 111 3.59 4.95 1.58
CA GLN A 111 3.94 5.92 0.56
C GLN A 111 2.66 6.24 -0.22
N LEU A 112 2.08 7.41 0.02
CA LEU A 112 0.85 7.86 -0.61
C LEU A 112 1.20 8.71 -1.83
N TRP A 113 0.86 8.21 -3.02
CA TRP A 113 1.09 8.89 -4.29
C TRP A 113 -0.22 9.50 -4.78
N ASP A 114 -0.37 10.82 -4.62
CA ASP A 114 -1.50 11.60 -5.12
C ASP A 114 -1.32 11.86 -6.62
N THR A 115 -2.24 11.38 -7.45
CA THR A 115 -2.11 11.50 -8.91
C THR A 115 -3.04 12.56 -9.49
N ALA A 116 -2.60 13.23 -10.56
CA ALA A 116 -3.46 14.13 -11.31
C ALA A 116 -4.66 13.37 -11.89
N GLY A 117 -5.88 13.87 -11.61
CA GLY A 117 -7.12 13.32 -12.18
C GLY A 117 -7.44 13.82 -13.59
N GLN A 118 -6.63 14.73 -14.15
CA GLN A 118 -6.86 15.29 -15.48
C GLN A 118 -6.31 14.36 -16.55
N GLU A 119 -7.12 14.03 -17.55
CA GLU A 119 -6.75 13.12 -18.63
C GLU A 119 -5.47 13.53 -19.36
N ARG A 120 -5.25 14.83 -19.54
CA ARG A 120 -4.03 15.38 -20.17
C ARG A 120 -2.73 15.05 -19.41
N PHE A 121 -2.81 14.73 -18.12
CA PHE A 121 -1.67 14.37 -17.28
C PHE A 121 -1.64 12.87 -16.91
N LYS A 122 -2.61 12.07 -17.37
CA LYS A 122 -2.66 10.61 -17.10
C LYS A 122 -1.39 9.88 -17.53
N CYS A 123 -0.81 10.24 -18.68
CA CYS A 123 0.44 9.63 -19.16
C CYS A 123 1.63 9.90 -18.23
N ILE A 124 1.65 11.05 -17.56
CA ILE A 124 2.69 11.36 -16.57
C ILE A 124 2.42 10.56 -15.29
N ALA A 125 1.17 10.54 -14.82
CA ALA A 125 0.77 9.82 -13.62
C ALA A 125 1.02 8.30 -13.71
N SER A 126 0.77 7.69 -14.88
CA SER A 126 0.91 6.23 -15.06
C SER A 126 2.34 5.73 -14.85
N THR A 127 3.36 6.56 -15.12
CA THR A 127 4.77 6.21 -14.84
C THR A 127 5.03 5.93 -13.36
N TYR A 128 4.18 6.43 -12.47
CA TYR A 128 4.27 6.24 -11.03
C TYR A 128 3.43 5.06 -10.52
N TYR A 129 2.64 4.38 -11.37
CA TYR A 129 1.77 3.28 -10.93
C TYR A 129 2.54 2.02 -10.60
N ARG A 130 3.66 1.76 -11.28
CA ARG A 130 4.43 0.52 -11.15
C ARG A 130 4.82 0.21 -9.70
N GLY A 131 4.58 -1.02 -9.28
CA GLY A 131 4.93 -1.54 -7.97
C GLY A 131 4.02 -1.03 -6.85
N ALA A 132 2.81 -0.56 -7.17
CA ALA A 132 1.81 -0.29 -6.16
C ALA A 132 1.39 -1.61 -5.48
N GLN A 133 1.32 -1.63 -4.16
CA GLN A 133 0.73 -2.73 -3.40
C GLN A 133 -0.74 -2.48 -3.08
N VAL A 134 -1.15 -1.20 -3.10
CA VAL A 134 -2.52 -0.77 -2.85
C VAL A 134 -2.92 0.26 -3.89
N VAL A 135 -4.12 0.11 -4.45
CA VAL A 135 -4.75 1.09 -5.32
C VAL A 135 -6.03 1.58 -4.67
N VAL A 136 -6.12 2.90 -4.49
CA VAL A 136 -7.30 3.58 -3.97
C VAL A 136 -7.97 4.31 -5.13
N ILE A 137 -9.14 3.85 -5.52
CA ILE A 137 -9.94 4.44 -6.60
C ILE A 137 -10.96 5.37 -5.94
N VAL A 138 -10.87 6.67 -6.26
CA VAL A 138 -11.66 7.71 -5.62
C VAL A 138 -12.69 8.26 -6.59
N PHE A 139 -13.93 8.36 -6.12
CA PHE A 139 -15.02 9.01 -6.84
C PHE A 139 -15.77 9.98 -5.91
N ASP A 140 -16.61 10.84 -6.47
CA ASP A 140 -17.46 11.77 -5.72
C ASP A 140 -18.85 11.15 -5.54
N LEU A 141 -19.33 11.05 -4.30
CA LEU A 141 -20.66 10.49 -4.00
C LEU A 141 -21.81 11.26 -4.66
N ASN A 142 -21.55 12.46 -5.16
CA ASN A 142 -22.53 13.34 -5.79
C ASN A 142 -22.37 13.39 -7.32
N ASP A 143 -21.46 12.60 -7.90
CA ASP A 143 -21.22 12.52 -9.34
C ASP A 143 -21.18 11.06 -9.81
N ILE A 144 -22.28 10.61 -10.42
CA ILE A 144 -22.45 9.24 -10.92
C ILE A 144 -21.42 8.91 -12.01
N ALA A 145 -21.07 9.88 -12.87
CA ALA A 145 -20.10 9.64 -13.94
C ALA A 145 -18.72 9.31 -13.36
N SER A 146 -18.35 9.95 -12.25
CA SER A 146 -17.09 9.64 -11.54
C SER A 146 -17.04 8.21 -11.00
N LEU A 147 -18.19 7.64 -10.61
CA LEU A 147 -18.29 6.23 -10.22
C LEU A 147 -18.10 5.32 -11.43
N ASP A 148 -18.75 5.61 -12.56
CA ASP A 148 -18.64 4.82 -13.78
C ASP A 148 -17.19 4.78 -14.32
N HIS A 149 -16.50 5.92 -14.27
CA HIS A 149 -15.10 6.02 -14.70
C HIS A 149 -14.11 5.25 -13.81
N SER A 150 -14.52 4.81 -12.60
CA SER A 150 -13.66 4.05 -11.68
C SER A 150 -13.12 2.76 -12.30
N ARG A 151 -13.87 2.14 -13.23
CA ARG A 151 -13.40 0.95 -13.98
C ARG A 151 -12.20 1.28 -14.86
N GLN A 152 -12.29 2.38 -15.61
CA GLN A 152 -11.20 2.79 -16.48
C GLN A 152 -9.93 3.13 -15.68
N TRP A 153 -10.10 3.78 -14.52
CA TRP A 153 -8.98 4.07 -13.62
C TRP A 153 -8.35 2.81 -13.05
N LEU A 154 -9.15 1.80 -12.70
CA LEU A 154 -8.63 0.50 -12.27
C LEU A 154 -7.86 -0.19 -13.40
N GLU A 155 -8.43 -0.27 -14.60
CA GLU A 155 -7.75 -0.86 -15.76
C GLU A 155 -6.40 -0.20 -16.03
N ASP A 156 -6.35 1.14 -16.00
CA ASP A 156 -5.11 1.89 -16.20
C ASP A 156 -4.08 1.64 -15.09
N ALA A 157 -4.52 1.53 -13.84
CA ALA A 157 -3.66 1.18 -12.71
C ALA A 157 -3.11 -0.25 -12.82
N LEU A 158 -3.92 -1.20 -13.28
CA LEU A 158 -3.56 -2.60 -13.39
C LEU A 158 -2.70 -2.91 -14.62
N LYS A 159 -2.67 -2.07 -15.66
CA LYS A 159 -1.72 -2.22 -16.78
C LYS A 159 -0.26 -2.23 -16.31
N GLU A 160 0.04 -1.53 -15.22
CA GLU A 160 1.39 -1.36 -14.69
C GLU A 160 1.69 -2.24 -13.45
N ASN A 161 0.73 -3.04 -13.00
CA ASN A 161 0.81 -3.83 -11.76
C ASN A 161 0.26 -5.25 -11.94
N ASP A 162 0.73 -6.20 -11.14
CA ASP A 162 0.16 -7.56 -11.13
C ASP A 162 -1.20 -7.55 -10.40
N PRO A 163 -2.33 -7.80 -11.08
CA PRO A 163 -3.66 -7.74 -10.47
C PRO A 163 -3.86 -8.68 -9.29
N THR A 164 -3.10 -9.77 -9.21
CA THR A 164 -3.21 -10.76 -8.12
C THR A 164 -2.52 -10.32 -6.83
N SER A 165 -1.69 -9.27 -6.90
CA SER A 165 -0.82 -8.82 -5.81
C SER A 165 -1.25 -7.48 -5.19
N VAL A 166 -2.28 -6.84 -5.75
CA VAL A 166 -2.70 -5.48 -5.40
C VAL A 166 -3.99 -5.50 -4.59
N GLN A 167 -3.98 -4.82 -3.45
CA GLN A 167 -5.21 -4.56 -2.70
C GLN A 167 -5.97 -3.38 -3.29
N LEU A 168 -7.29 -3.52 -3.44
CA LEU A 168 -8.15 -2.53 -4.07
C LEU A 168 -9.10 -1.91 -3.05
N PHE A 169 -9.21 -0.59 -3.08
CA PHE A 169 -10.20 0.16 -2.31
C PHE A 169 -10.99 1.09 -3.22
N LEU A 170 -12.30 1.11 -3.08
CA LEU A 170 -13.19 2.06 -3.74
C LEU A 170 -13.68 3.08 -2.71
N VAL A 171 -13.38 4.36 -2.92
CA VAL A 171 -13.63 5.41 -1.93
C VAL A 171 -14.53 6.49 -2.50
N GLY A 172 -15.75 6.57 -1.98
CA GLY A 172 -16.68 7.67 -2.24
C GLY A 172 -16.40 8.84 -1.31
N THR A 173 -16.09 10.00 -1.87
CA THR A 173 -15.75 11.22 -1.12
C THR A 173 -16.91 12.22 -1.12
N LYS A 174 -16.75 13.31 -0.37
CA LYS A 174 -17.75 14.40 -0.22
C LYS A 174 -19.10 13.93 0.31
N LYS A 175 -19.07 12.95 1.23
CA LYS A 175 -20.27 12.43 1.90
C LYS A 175 -21.09 13.53 2.59
N ASP A 176 -20.41 14.58 3.06
CA ASP A 176 -21.01 15.76 3.69
C ASP A 176 -21.97 16.54 2.79
N LEU A 177 -21.87 16.39 1.46
CA LEU A 177 -22.75 17.05 0.51
C LEU A 177 -23.99 16.22 0.15
N SER A 178 -23.99 14.93 0.48
CA SER A 178 -25.07 14.01 0.10
C SER A 178 -26.18 14.01 1.14
N SER A 179 -27.43 14.19 0.70
CA SER A 179 -28.57 13.89 1.57
C SER A 179 -28.67 12.38 1.86
N PRO A 180 -29.29 11.94 2.97
CA PRO A 180 -29.43 10.52 3.28
C PRO A 180 -30.07 9.70 2.15
N ALA A 181 -31.05 10.28 1.44
CA ALA A 181 -31.71 9.63 0.31
C ALA A 181 -30.77 9.48 -0.90
N GLN A 182 -30.04 10.53 -1.27
CA GLN A 182 -29.07 10.47 -2.37
C GLN A 182 -27.92 9.52 -2.06
N TYR A 183 -27.40 9.58 -0.84
CA TYR A 183 -26.33 8.70 -0.37
C TYR A 183 -26.74 7.23 -0.46
N SER A 184 -27.96 6.89 -0.03
CA SER A 184 -28.46 5.51 -0.09
C SER A 184 -28.54 4.96 -1.52
N LEU A 185 -28.79 5.79 -2.53
CA LEU A 185 -28.84 5.36 -3.93
C LEU A 185 -27.44 5.08 -4.47
N ILE A 186 -26.54 6.07 -4.34
CA ILE A 186 -25.17 5.92 -4.84
C ILE A 186 -24.38 4.84 -4.08
N GLU A 187 -24.66 4.63 -2.80
CA GLU A 187 -24.02 3.59 -1.99
C GLU A 187 -24.35 2.19 -2.56
N GLN A 188 -25.57 1.94 -3.02
CA GLN A 188 -25.93 0.64 -3.60
C GLN A 188 -25.16 0.34 -4.89
N ASP A 189 -25.01 1.34 -5.76
CA ASP A 189 -24.26 1.19 -7.00
C ASP A 189 -22.75 1.05 -6.74
N ALA A 190 -22.22 1.81 -5.78
CA ALA A 190 -20.83 1.70 -5.37
C ALA A 190 -20.52 0.33 -4.73
N LEU A 191 -21.42 -0.21 -3.91
CA LEU A 191 -21.30 -1.56 -3.35
C LEU A 191 -21.33 -2.64 -4.44
N ARG A 192 -22.17 -2.47 -5.47
CA ARG A 192 -22.21 -3.39 -6.62
C ARG A 192 -20.88 -3.36 -7.37
N LEU A 193 -20.41 -2.17 -7.72
CA LEU A 193 -19.11 -1.99 -8.38
C LEU A 193 -17.97 -2.59 -7.55
N ALA A 194 -17.91 -2.29 -6.25
CA ALA A 194 -16.87 -2.78 -5.34
C ALA A 194 -16.80 -4.31 -5.32
N LYS A 195 -17.96 -4.99 -5.29
CA LYS A 195 -18.05 -6.46 -5.37
C LYS A 195 -17.51 -7.00 -6.70
N GLU A 196 -17.86 -6.35 -7.82
CA GLU A 196 -17.42 -6.75 -9.16
C GLU A 196 -15.91 -6.62 -9.36
N ILE A 197 -15.31 -5.55 -8.83
CA ILE A 197 -13.87 -5.30 -8.96
C ILE A 197 -13.05 -5.86 -7.79
N HIS A 198 -13.68 -6.58 -6.85
CA HIS A 198 -13.05 -7.10 -5.64
C HIS A 198 -12.33 -6.04 -4.79
N ALA A 199 -12.94 -4.86 -4.65
CA ALA A 199 -12.43 -3.77 -3.83
C ALA A 199 -13.21 -3.63 -2.51
N GLU A 200 -12.53 -3.18 -1.45
CA GLU A 200 -13.21 -2.77 -0.22
C GLU A 200 -13.78 -1.35 -0.35
N TYR A 201 -15.07 -1.17 -0.07
CA TYR A 201 -15.76 0.12 -0.23
C TYR A 201 -15.75 0.97 1.04
N TRP A 202 -15.50 2.28 0.88
CA TRP A 202 -15.53 3.27 1.95
C TRP A 202 -16.24 4.56 1.50
N ALA A 203 -17.05 5.14 2.37
CA ALA A 203 -17.63 6.48 2.19
C ALA A 203 -17.05 7.46 3.21
N VAL A 204 -16.45 8.55 2.74
CA VAL A 204 -15.66 9.48 3.56
C VAL A 204 -16.00 10.94 3.27
N SER A 205 -15.67 11.82 4.21
CA SER A 205 -15.70 13.27 4.01
C SER A 205 -14.37 13.89 4.44
N SER A 206 -13.60 14.39 3.47
CA SER A 206 -12.37 15.14 3.76
C SER A 206 -12.66 16.48 4.42
N LEU A 207 -13.85 17.06 4.22
CA LEU A 207 -14.25 18.32 4.86
C LEU A 207 -14.43 18.12 6.36
N THR A 208 -15.27 17.16 6.75
CA THR A 208 -15.63 16.91 8.16
C THR A 208 -14.63 16.00 8.88
N GLY A 209 -13.85 15.22 8.14
CA GLY A 209 -12.97 14.18 8.66
C GLY A 209 -13.66 12.81 8.83
N GLU A 210 -14.96 12.72 8.54
CA GLU A 210 -15.74 11.48 8.71
C GLU A 210 -15.11 10.30 7.94
N ASN A 211 -14.86 9.21 8.66
CA ASN A 211 -14.30 7.92 8.20
C ASN A 211 -12.90 7.99 7.56
N VAL A 212 -12.26 9.17 7.47
CA VAL A 212 -10.94 9.31 6.83
C VAL A 212 -9.87 8.57 7.62
N ARG A 213 -9.87 8.74 8.95
CA ARG A 213 -8.88 8.08 9.81
C ARG A 213 -9.06 6.57 9.78
N GLU A 214 -10.30 6.12 9.95
CA GLU A 214 -10.68 4.70 9.98
C GLU A 214 -10.30 4.00 8.67
N PHE A 215 -10.56 4.66 7.53
CA PHE A 215 -10.17 4.17 6.21
C PHE A 215 -8.66 3.94 6.09
N PHE A 216 -7.84 4.94 6.38
CA PHE A 216 -6.38 4.80 6.25
C PHE A 216 -5.78 3.83 7.28
N PHE A 217 -6.37 3.72 8.47
CA PHE A 217 -5.98 2.73 9.46
C PHE A 217 -6.27 1.31 8.98
N ARG A 218 -7.45 1.08 8.41
CA ARG A 218 -7.83 -0.19 7.79
C ARG A 218 -6.88 -0.55 6.66
N LEU A 219 -6.65 0.38 5.74
CA LEU A 219 -5.73 0.22 4.62
C LEU A 219 -4.32 -0.12 5.10
N ALA A 220 -3.78 0.62 6.07
CA ALA A 220 -2.45 0.37 6.62
C ALA A 220 -2.33 -1.04 7.23
N SER A 221 -3.36 -1.47 7.94
CA SER A 221 -3.39 -2.78 8.60
C SER A 221 -3.37 -3.93 7.59
N LEU A 222 -4.22 -3.85 6.56
CA LEU A 222 -4.30 -4.88 5.51
C LEU A 222 -3.04 -4.90 4.65
N ALA A 223 -2.49 -3.74 4.31
CA ALA A 223 -1.22 -3.63 3.59
C ALA A 223 -0.04 -4.24 4.39
N PHE A 224 0.00 -3.97 5.70
CA PHE A 224 0.99 -4.56 6.60
C PHE A 224 0.87 -6.09 6.66
N GLU A 225 -0.34 -6.60 6.85
CA GLU A 225 -0.63 -8.04 6.93
C GLU A 225 -0.17 -8.77 5.66
N THR A 226 -0.53 -8.28 4.48
CA THR A 226 -0.10 -8.87 3.20
C THR A 226 1.42 -8.86 3.06
N ASN A 227 2.09 -7.77 3.43
CA ASN A 227 3.56 -7.71 3.38
C ASN A 227 4.20 -8.75 4.30
N VAL A 228 3.69 -8.92 5.53
CA VAL A 228 4.21 -9.91 6.47
C VAL A 228 4.00 -11.33 5.95
N LEU A 229 2.81 -11.64 5.44
CA LEU A 229 2.52 -12.97 4.89
C LEU A 229 3.44 -13.30 3.69
N ALA A 230 3.62 -12.35 2.77
CA ALA A 230 4.50 -12.54 1.61
C ALA A 230 5.97 -12.76 2.01
N GLU A 231 6.45 -12.13 3.08
CA GLU A 231 7.80 -12.37 3.62
C GLU A 231 7.95 -13.75 4.27
N LEU A 232 6.92 -14.20 5.00
CA LEU A 232 6.92 -15.51 5.64
C LEU A 232 6.98 -16.63 4.60
N GLU A 233 6.24 -16.51 3.50
CA GLU A 233 6.27 -17.48 2.39
C GLU A 233 7.64 -17.54 1.69
N LYS A 234 8.27 -16.38 1.47
CA LYS A 234 9.63 -16.29 0.92
C LYS A 234 10.70 -16.85 1.86
N SER A 235 10.48 -16.78 3.17
CA SER A 235 11.43 -17.30 4.16
C SER A 235 11.29 -18.81 4.37
N GLY A 236 10.07 -19.34 4.31
CA GLY A 236 9.80 -20.78 4.38
C GLY A 236 10.36 -21.56 3.17
N SER A 237 10.35 -20.96 1.98
CA SER A 237 10.93 -21.57 0.77
C SER A 237 12.47 -21.63 0.80
N ARG A 238 13.13 -20.69 1.49
CA ARG A 238 14.61 -20.70 1.66
C ARG A 238 15.12 -21.79 2.59
N GLN A 239 14.29 -22.30 3.52
CA GLN A 239 14.72 -23.35 4.47
C GLN A 239 14.69 -24.77 3.88
N ILE A 240 14.05 -24.98 2.73
CA ILE A 240 13.90 -26.32 2.12
C ILE A 240 15.01 -26.63 1.10
N GLY A 241 15.78 -25.63 0.65
CA GLY A 241 16.79 -25.77 -0.41
C GLY A 241 18.26 -25.92 0.02
N ASP A 242 18.65 -25.45 1.21
CA ASP A 242 20.07 -25.35 1.59
C ASP A 242 20.40 -26.19 2.82
N VAL A 243 20.41 -27.51 2.64
CA VAL A 243 21.25 -28.41 3.46
C VAL A 243 22.17 -29.18 2.52
N VAL A 244 23.15 -28.47 1.95
CA VAL A 244 24.34 -29.14 1.39
C VAL A 244 25.14 -29.65 2.59
N ARG A 245 24.95 -30.93 2.92
CA ARG A 245 25.88 -31.67 3.78
C ARG A 245 27.23 -31.76 3.05
N ILE A 246 28.17 -30.89 3.42
CA ILE A 246 29.57 -31.04 3.06
C ILE A 246 30.10 -32.23 3.87
N ASN A 247 30.02 -33.43 3.31
CA ASN A 247 30.84 -34.55 3.79
C ASN A 247 32.27 -34.29 3.32
N SER A 248 33.14 -34.09 4.30
CA SER A 248 34.58 -34.00 4.15
C SER A 248 35.14 -35.32 3.60
N THR A 249 35.51 -35.34 2.33
CA THR A 249 36.58 -36.21 1.83
C THR A 249 37.49 -35.41 0.91
N SER A 250 38.68 -35.20 1.42
CA SER A 250 39.85 -34.60 0.81
C SER A 250 40.29 -35.28 -0.49
N SER A 251 40.41 -34.50 -1.57
CA SER A 251 41.44 -34.74 -2.59
C SER A 251 41.76 -33.46 -3.38
N ASN A 252 42.97 -32.97 -3.13
CA ASN A 252 43.80 -32.01 -3.86
C ASN A 252 43.32 -31.53 -5.24
N LEU A 253 43.06 -30.22 -5.36
CA LEU A 253 43.01 -29.48 -6.64
C LEU A 253 43.81 -28.18 -6.55
N TYR A 254 45.10 -28.28 -6.23
CA TYR A 254 46.08 -27.24 -6.61
C TYR A 254 46.83 -27.73 -7.85
N ALA A 255 46.22 -27.57 -9.02
CA ALA A 255 46.92 -27.58 -10.30
C ALA A 255 46.89 -26.14 -10.86
N SER A 256 48.03 -25.45 -10.73
CA SER A 256 48.23 -24.09 -11.24
C SER A 256 48.10 -24.03 -12.76
N SER A 257 47.26 -23.12 -13.25
CA SER A 257 47.15 -22.77 -14.67
C SER A 257 48.39 -21.99 -15.15
N LYS A 258 49.19 -22.60 -16.03
CA LYS A 258 50.24 -21.90 -16.79
C LYS A 258 49.66 -21.25 -18.05
N LYS A 259 50.02 -19.98 -18.23
CA LYS A 259 49.70 -19.03 -19.30
C LYS A 259 50.00 -19.58 -20.71
N LYS A 260 49.16 -19.25 -21.70
CA LYS A 260 49.52 -19.19 -23.14
C LYS A 260 49.45 -17.74 -23.61
N GLN A 261 50.56 -17.24 -24.15
CA GLN A 261 50.67 -15.97 -24.88
C GLN A 261 50.10 -16.11 -26.31
N PRO A 262 49.55 -15.04 -26.91
CA PRO A 262 49.30 -14.99 -28.35
C PRO A 262 50.53 -14.45 -29.10
N ASN A 263 50.94 -15.15 -30.17
CA ASN A 263 51.94 -14.67 -31.13
C ASN A 263 51.30 -13.71 -32.13
N CYS A 264 51.95 -12.57 -32.37
CA CYS A 264 51.63 -11.63 -33.45
C CYS A 264 52.90 -11.38 -34.29
N CYS A 265 52.69 -11.32 -35.62
CA CYS A 265 53.58 -10.93 -36.73
C CYS A 265 54.56 -11.97 -37.31
N GLN A 266 54.23 -12.48 -38.49
CA GLN A 266 54.85 -12.09 -39.77
C GLN A 266 53.88 -12.30 -40.93
#